data_AF-A0A838TSH0-F1
#
_entry.id   AF-A0A838TSH0-F1
#
_cell.length_a   1.000
_cell.length_b   1.000
_cell.length_c   1.000
_cell.angle_alpha   90.00
_cell.angle_beta   90.00
_cell.angle_gamma   90.00
#
_symmetry.space_group_name_H-M   'P 1'
#
loop_
_entity.id
_entity.type
_entity.pdbx_description
1 polymer ?
#
loop_
_entity_poly.entity_id
_entity_poly.type
_entity_poly.pdbx_seq_one_letter_code
_entity_poly.pdbx_strand_id
1 'polypeptide(L)'
;MSPKVKKWLHIVSFILVTIGALNLGIYGIVPPNANGVGYDLIQQILGFNADVLNAFYILIGVAGVYLLVTHVKDCRACEPKGVKNA
;
A
#
# COMPACT_ATOMS: atom_id res chain seq x y z
N MET A 1 -23.74 8.93 2.89
CA MET A 1 -22.51 9.43 3.54
C MET A 1 -22.12 10.79 2.98
N SER A 2 -21.80 11.77 3.85
CA SER A 2 -21.52 13.14 3.42
C SER A 2 -20.26 13.23 2.53
N PRO A 3 -20.13 14.24 1.66
CA PRO A 3 -18.96 14.40 0.79
C PRO A 3 -17.64 14.51 1.55
N LYS A 4 -17.67 15.16 2.72
CA LYS A 4 -16.50 15.32 3.61
C LYS A 4 -16.02 13.96 4.13
N VAL A 5 -16.93 13.12 4.62
CA VAL A 5 -16.60 11.81 5.18
C VAL A 5 -16.00 10.88 4.12
N LYS A 6 -16.51 10.92 2.87
CA LYS A 6 -15.95 10.13 1.76
C LYS A 6 -14.49 10.50 1.44
N LYS A 7 -14.15 11.80 1.46
CA LYS A 7 -12.78 12.27 1.23
C LYS A 7 -11.83 11.81 2.34
N TRP A 8 -12.27 11.94 3.60
CA TRP A 8 -11.50 11.46 4.74
C TRP A 8 -11.22 9.96 4.68
N LEU A 9 -12.26 9.17 4.41
CA LEU A 9 -12.11 7.71 4.34
C LEU A 9 -11.15 7.30 3.22
N HIS A 10 -11.18 7.97 2.07
CA HIS A 10 -10.22 7.74 1.00
C HIS A 10 -8.77 8.00 1.45
N ILE A 11 -8.51 9.17 2.06
CA ILE A 11 -7.16 9.55 2.50
C ILE A 11 -6.64 8.56 3.54
N VAL A 12 -7.45 8.23 4.55
CA VAL A 12 -7.08 7.29 5.61
C VAL A 12 -6.78 5.92 5.01
N SER A 13 -7.71 5.35 4.22
CA SER A 13 -7.50 4.04 3.61
C SER A 13 -6.27 4.00 2.71
N PHE A 14 -6.02 5.07 1.94
CA PHE A 14 -4.85 5.17 1.07
C PHE A 14 -3.54 5.13 1.87
N ILE A 15 -3.47 5.88 2.97
CA ILE A 15 -2.31 5.89 3.85
C ILE A 15 -2.09 4.51 4.47
N LEU A 16 -3.14 3.86 4.98
CA LEU A 16 -3.03 2.52 5.57
C LEU A 16 -2.50 1.49 4.55
N VAL A 17 -3.03 1.49 3.33
CA VAL A 17 -2.57 0.58 2.27
C VAL A 17 -1.12 0.87 1.90
N THR A 18 -0.75 2.14 1.77
CA THR A 18 0.63 2.53 1.41
C THR A 18 1.62 2.10 2.48
N ILE A 19 1.32 2.37 3.75
CA ILE A 19 2.19 1.96 4.88
C ILE A 19 2.31 0.44 4.94
N GLY A 20 1.21 -0.30 4.76
CA GLY A 20 1.23 -1.76 4.70
C GLY A 20 2.12 -2.30 3.58
N ALA A 21 2.01 -1.73 2.37
CA ALA A 21 2.82 -2.13 1.23
C ALA A 21 4.31 -1.85 1.45
N LEU A 22 4.66 -0.68 1.99
CA LEU A 22 6.05 -0.32 2.31
C LEU A 22 6.63 -1.23 3.40
N ASN A 23 5.84 -1.55 4.43
CA ASN A 23 6.27 -2.46 5.50
C ASN A 23 6.60 -3.86 4.96
N LEU A 24 5.76 -4.40 4.07
CA LEU A 24 6.04 -5.66 3.38
C LEU A 24 7.27 -5.55 2.48
N GLY A 25 7.42 -4.43 1.75
CA GLY A 25 8.63 -4.14 0.97
C GLY A 25 9.92 -4.22 1.77
N ILE A 26 9.93 -3.58 2.94
CA ILE A 26 11.07 -3.58 3.86
C ILE A 26 11.34 -5.01 4.37
N TYR A 27 10.30 -5.80 4.64
CA TYR A 27 10.43 -7.21 5.03
C TYR A 27 11.18 -8.05 3.98
N GLY A 28 10.96 -7.77 2.69
CA GLY A 28 11.67 -8.45 1.59
C GLY A 28 13.13 -8.03 1.42
N ILE A 29 13.52 -6.84 1.89
CA ILE A 29 14.90 -6.31 1.78
C ILE A 29 15.71 -6.61 3.05
N VAL A 30 15.06 -6.51 4.21
CA VAL A 30 15.63 -6.77 5.53
C VAL A 30 14.77 -7.86 6.19
N PRO A 31 15.03 -9.14 5.88
CA PRO A 31 14.30 -10.24 6.49
C PRO A 31 14.52 -10.18 8.02
N PRO A 32 13.47 -10.06 8.85
CA PRO A 32 13.66 -10.04 10.28
C PRO A 32 14.24 -11.37 10.74
N ASN A 33 15.34 -11.31 11.49
CA ASN A 33 15.97 -12.46 12.11
C ASN A 33 14.95 -13.23 12.96
N ALA A 34 14.56 -14.43 12.51
CA ALA A 34 14.03 -15.63 13.21
C ALA A 34 13.16 -15.54 14.49
N ASN A 35 12.77 -14.35 14.95
CA ASN A 35 12.00 -14.08 16.16
C ASN A 35 10.81 -13.14 15.90
N GLY A 36 10.57 -12.80 14.63
CA GLY A 36 9.37 -12.07 14.21
C GLY A 36 8.16 -12.99 14.21
N VAL A 37 7.50 -13.13 15.36
CA VAL A 37 6.20 -13.80 15.47
C VAL A 37 5.13 -12.91 14.82
N GLY A 38 5.10 -12.89 13.49
CA GLY A 38 4.18 -12.11 12.68
C GLY A 38 3.26 -13.01 11.86
N TYR A 39 1.99 -12.63 11.71
CA TYR A 39 1.04 -13.35 10.87
C TYR A 39 1.25 -12.97 9.40
N ASP A 40 2.00 -13.81 8.68
CA ASP A 40 2.25 -13.64 7.26
C ASP A 40 1.12 -14.27 6.43
N LEU A 41 0.18 -13.43 5.98
CA LEU A 41 -0.92 -13.84 5.11
C LEU A 41 -0.46 -14.29 3.73
N ILE A 42 0.64 -13.73 3.20
CA ILE A 42 1.10 -14.03 1.84
C ILE A 42 1.67 -15.44 1.81
N GLN A 43 2.50 -15.78 2.80
CA GLN A 43 3.03 -17.14 2.90
C GLN A 43 1.92 -18.18 3.16
N GLN A 44 0.93 -17.86 3.98
CA GLN A 44 -0.16 -18.79 4.30
C GLN A 44 -1.10 -19.07 3.13
N ILE A 45 -1.38 -18.05 2.30
CA ILE A 45 -2.30 -18.21 1.17
C ILE A 45 -1.57 -18.78 -0.05
N LEU A 46 -0.36 -18.32 -0.33
CA LEU A 46 0.34 -18.66 -1.58
C LEU A 46 1.34 -19.82 -1.42
N GLY A 47 1.80 -20.12 -0.21
CA GLY A 47 2.68 -21.26 0.07
C GLY A 47 4.03 -21.22 -0.67
N PHE A 48 4.49 -20.03 -1.06
CA PHE A 48 5.72 -19.88 -1.85
C PHE A 48 6.98 -20.31 -1.09
N ASN A 49 7.98 -20.74 -1.86
CA ASN A 49 9.33 -20.88 -1.35
C ASN A 49 9.92 -19.49 -0.99
N ALA A 50 10.97 -19.48 -0.18
CA ALA A 50 11.53 -18.25 0.40
C ALA A 50 11.94 -17.21 -0.66
N ASP A 51 12.52 -17.67 -1.77
CA ASP A 51 13.01 -16.78 -2.84
C ASP A 51 11.87 -16.07 -3.58
N VAL A 52 10.82 -16.81 -3.94
CA VAL A 52 9.65 -16.22 -4.61
C VAL A 52 8.92 -15.29 -3.66
N LEU A 53 8.77 -15.68 -2.38
CA LEU A 53 8.10 -14.85 -1.38
C LEU A 53 8.82 -13.50 -1.18
N ASN A 54 10.15 -13.50 -1.10
CA ASN A 54 10.95 -12.28 -1.00
C ASN A 54 10.80 -11.38 -2.23
N ALA A 55 10.80 -11.95 -3.43
CA ALA A 55 10.57 -11.20 -4.66
C ALA A 55 9.17 -10.53 -4.65
N PHE A 56 8.14 -11.24 -4.19
CA PHE A 56 6.79 -10.69 -4.02
C PHE A 56 6.78 -9.52 -3.03
N TYR A 57 7.45 -9.64 -1.88
CA TYR A 57 7.53 -8.55 -0.91
C TYR A 57 8.18 -7.30 -1.49
N ILE A 58 9.31 -7.45 -2.17
CA ILE A 58 10.00 -6.32 -2.81
C ILE A 58 9.09 -5.68 -3.87
N LEU A 59 8.43 -6.48 -4.70
CA LEU A 59 7.49 -5.98 -5.72
C LEU A 59 6.33 -5.21 -5.10
N ILE A 60 5.75 -5.70 -4.00
CA ILE A 60 4.68 -5.01 -3.27
C ILE A 60 5.18 -3.68 -2.70
N GLY A 61 6.39 -3.66 -2.13
CA GLY A 61 7.04 -2.45 -1.64
C GLY A 61 7.22 -1.39 -2.73
N VAL A 62 7.82 -1.79 -3.85
CA VAL A 62 8.02 -0.92 -5.01
C VAL A 62 6.69 -0.41 -5.57
N ALA A 63 5.68 -1.28 -5.67
CA ALA A 63 4.34 -0.90 -6.09
C ALA A 63 3.70 0.12 -5.12
N GLY A 64 3.93 -0.03 -3.82
CA GLY A 64 3.50 0.92 -2.79
C GLY A 64 4.12 2.31 -2.99
N VAL A 65 5.44 2.39 -3.23
CA VAL A 65 6.12 3.65 -3.57
C VAL A 65 5.55 4.25 -4.85
N TYR A 66 5.42 3.45 -5.91
CA TYR A 66 4.88 3.88 -7.19
C TYR A 66 3.47 4.47 -7.03
N LEU A 67 2.60 3.76 -6.30
CA LEU A 67 1.24 4.21 -6.03
C LEU A 67 1.24 5.52 -5.24
N LEU A 68 2.07 5.64 -4.19
CA LEU A 68 2.19 6.85 -3.39
C LEU A 68 2.49 8.09 -4.26
N VAL A 69 3.42 7.98 -5.20
CA VAL A 69 3.87 9.13 -6.00
C VAL A 69 3.04 9.39 -7.25
N THR A 70 2.34 8.40 -7.79
CA THR A 70 1.59 8.54 -9.05
C THR A 70 0.07 8.64 -8.89
N HIS A 71 -0.51 8.20 -7.76
CA HIS A 71 -1.96 8.03 -7.62
C HIS A 71 -2.81 9.27 -7.93
N VAL A 72 -2.32 10.49 -7.66
CA VAL A 72 -3.11 11.72 -7.88
C VAL A 72 -3.50 11.91 -9.34
N LYS A 73 -2.66 11.43 -10.28
CA LYS A 73 -2.93 11.51 -11.72
C LYS A 73 -4.06 10.59 -12.15
N ASP A 74 -4.23 9.48 -11.46
CA ASP A 74 -5.18 8.42 -11.82
C ASP A 74 -6.41 8.38 -10.89
N CYS A 75 -6.44 9.21 -9.84
CA CYS A 75 -7.48 9.19 -8.82
C CYS A 75 -8.47 10.34 -8.94
N ARG A 76 -9.68 10.03 -9.44
CA ARG A 76 -10.83 10.97 -9.51
C ARG A 76 -11.23 11.60 -8.16
N ALA A 77 -10.92 10.94 -7.04
CA ALA A 77 -11.21 11.47 -5.71
C ALA A 77 -10.21 12.55 -5.25
N CYS A 78 -8.99 12.51 -5.80
CA CYS A 78 -7.92 13.49 -5.55
C CYS A 78 -7.85 14.58 -6.62
N GLU A 79 -8.57 14.42 -7.73
CA GLU A 79 -8.66 15.41 -8.80
C GLU A 79 -9.10 16.79 -8.24
N PRO A 80 -8.32 17.87 -8.48
CA PRO A 80 -8.69 19.21 -8.07
C PRO A 80 -10.00 19.60 -8.77
N LYS A 81 -11.09 19.69 -8.02
CA LYS A 81 -12.33 20.26 -8.56
C LYS A 81 -12.10 21.74 -8.80
N GLY A 82 -11.96 22.11 -10.07
CA GLY A 82 -11.85 23.51 -10.48
C GLY A 82 -12.93 24.35 -9.81
N VAL A 83 -12.52 25.48 -9.23
CA VAL A 83 -13.43 26.48 -8.67
C VAL A 83 -14.34 26.93 -9.81
N LYS A 84 -15.60 26.49 -9.80
CA LYS A 84 -16.64 27.14 -10.60
C LYS A 84 -16.94 28.45 -9.90
N ASN A 85 -16.24 29.52 -10.28
CA ASN A 85 -16.66 30.87 -9.97
C ASN A 85 -18.02 31.06 -10.65
N ALA A 86 -19.08 31.12 -9.86
CA ALA A 86 -20.43 31.50 -10.27
C ALA A 86 -20.92 32.55 -9.27
#